data_AF-A0A3L7VRI9-F1
#
_entry.id   AF-A0A3L7VRI9-F1
#
_cell.length_a   1.000
_cell.length_b   1.000
_cell.length_c   1.000
_cell.angle_alpha   90.00
_cell.angle_beta   90.00
_cell.angle_gamma   90.00
#
_symmetry.space_group_name_H-M   'P 1'
#
loop_
_entity.id
_entity.type
_entity.pdbx_description
1 polymer ?
#
loop_
_entity_poly.entity_id
_entity_poly.type
_entity_poly.pdbx_seq_one_letter_code
_entity_poly.pdbx_strand_id
1 'polypeptide(L)'
;MPRKPISKRPLAKTPLPPLQFSQPLPYGAVLRDTGVQFVVYSRSATTMRILLYDEVAAGEPAEVITLDPSRDRWGDIWSVFVPGLAAGQLYHLQADGPFDTETGQRFDGRARLIDPYAKALVGEF
;
A
#
# COMPACT_ATOMS: atom_id res chain seq x y z
N MET A 1 -35.38 -43.13 -2.32
CA MET A 1 -35.87 -41.73 -2.41
C MET A 1 -34.83 -40.92 -3.18
N PRO A 2 -35.08 -40.46 -4.42
CA PRO A 2 -34.06 -39.75 -5.20
C PRO A 2 -33.94 -38.30 -4.72
N ARG A 3 -32.69 -37.83 -4.56
CA ARG A 3 -32.38 -36.44 -4.19
C ARG A 3 -32.80 -35.50 -5.32
N LYS A 4 -33.60 -34.48 -5.00
CA LYS A 4 -34.03 -33.43 -5.93
C LYS A 4 -32.79 -32.63 -6.38
N PRO A 5 -32.61 -32.34 -7.68
CA PRO A 5 -31.47 -31.56 -8.15
C PRO A 5 -31.58 -30.11 -7.64
N ILE A 6 -30.46 -29.56 -7.16
CA ILE A 6 -30.35 -28.15 -6.79
C ILE A 6 -30.44 -27.34 -8.08
N SER A 7 -31.54 -26.60 -8.23
CA SER A 7 -31.71 -25.65 -9.34
C SER A 7 -30.63 -24.57 -9.23
N LYS A 8 -29.73 -24.52 -10.22
CA LYS A 8 -28.81 -23.40 -10.39
C LYS A 8 -29.65 -22.20 -10.81
N ARG A 9 -30.03 -21.35 -9.86
CA ARG A 9 -30.61 -20.04 -10.15
C ARG A 9 -29.58 -19.26 -10.97
N PRO A 10 -29.86 -18.87 -12.21
CA PRO A 10 -28.96 -17.98 -12.93
C PRO A 10 -28.87 -16.68 -12.13
N LEU A 11 -27.67 -16.24 -11.77
CA LEU A 11 -27.49 -14.86 -11.32
C LEU A 11 -27.95 -13.98 -12.47
N ALA A 12 -29.09 -13.31 -12.29
CA ALA A 12 -29.54 -12.29 -13.22
C ALA A 12 -28.42 -11.25 -13.35
N LYS A 13 -27.95 -11.02 -14.57
CA LYS A 13 -26.98 -9.98 -14.89
C LYS A 13 -27.68 -8.62 -14.85
N THR A 14 -28.08 -8.18 -13.66
CA THR A 14 -28.48 -6.79 -13.48
C THR A 14 -27.25 -5.94 -13.78
N PRO A 15 -27.31 -4.95 -14.69
CA PRO A 15 -26.21 -4.04 -14.89
C PRO A 15 -25.90 -3.39 -13.55
N LEU A 16 -24.63 -3.49 -13.11
CA LEU A 16 -24.21 -2.75 -11.93
C LEU A 16 -24.47 -1.26 -12.19
N PRO A 17 -24.93 -0.50 -11.19
CA PRO A 17 -25.02 0.94 -11.33
C PRO A 17 -23.66 1.48 -11.78
N PRO A 18 -23.63 2.54 -12.62
CA PRO A 18 -22.37 3.16 -13.00
C PRO A 18 -21.60 3.55 -11.75
N LEU A 19 -20.29 3.31 -11.76
CA LEU A 19 -19.41 3.64 -10.65
C LEU A 19 -19.58 5.12 -10.32
N GLN A 20 -20.15 5.41 -9.15
CA GLN A 20 -20.42 6.79 -8.70
C GLN A 20 -19.12 7.55 -8.38
N PHE A 21 -18.02 6.82 -8.15
CA PHE A 21 -16.70 7.35 -7.84
C PHE A 21 -15.75 7.12 -9.03
N SER A 22 -15.57 8.14 -9.86
CA SER A 22 -14.65 8.08 -11.01
C SER A 22 -13.26 8.67 -10.73
N GLN A 23 -13.04 9.25 -9.55
CA GLN A 23 -11.77 9.86 -9.21
C GLN A 23 -10.81 8.84 -8.60
N PRO A 24 -9.58 8.69 -9.15
CA PRO A 24 -8.57 7.85 -8.53
C PRO A 24 -8.20 8.43 -7.17
N LEU A 25 -8.22 7.59 -6.15
CA LEU A 25 -7.74 7.98 -4.82
C LEU A 25 -6.23 8.24 -4.91
N PRO A 26 -5.71 9.32 -4.31
CA PRO A 26 -4.31 9.70 -4.42
C PRO A 26 -3.42 8.90 -3.47
N TYR A 27 -3.68 7.59 -3.31
CA TYR A 27 -2.92 6.71 -2.42
C TYR A 27 -1.84 5.92 -3.16
N GLY A 28 -0.84 5.52 -2.39
CA GLY A 28 0.36 4.82 -2.83
C GLY A 28 1.40 5.72 -3.47
N ALA A 29 2.23 5.13 -4.34
CA ALA A 29 3.22 5.85 -5.14
C ALA A 29 2.56 6.58 -6.33
N VAL A 30 2.44 7.91 -6.23
CA VAL A 30 1.87 8.79 -7.24
C VAL A 30 2.98 9.53 -7.97
N LEU A 31 3.20 9.19 -9.24
CA LEU A 31 4.17 9.88 -10.09
C LEU A 31 3.78 11.36 -10.28
N ARG A 32 4.76 12.24 -10.18
CA ARG A 32 4.70 13.67 -10.48
C ARG A 32 5.82 14.02 -11.47
N ASP A 33 5.79 15.22 -12.02
CA ASP A 33 6.72 15.63 -13.09
C ASP A 33 8.21 15.53 -12.68
N THR A 34 8.52 15.70 -11.39
CA THR A 34 9.89 15.77 -10.88
C THR A 34 10.21 14.74 -9.79
N GLY A 35 9.34 13.75 -9.58
CA GLY A 35 9.51 12.78 -8.50
C GLY A 35 8.27 11.94 -8.25
N VAL A 36 8.23 11.31 -7.08
CA VAL A 36 7.11 10.48 -6.64
C VAL A 36 6.59 11.00 -5.30
N GLN A 37 5.27 11.19 -5.22
CA GLN A 37 4.57 11.43 -3.97
C GLN A 37 4.10 10.07 -3.42
N PHE A 38 4.60 9.67 -2.25
CA PHE A 38 4.05 8.53 -1.52
C PHE A 38 2.94 9.03 -0.60
N VAL A 39 1.78 8.33 -0.59
CA VAL A 39 0.65 8.63 0.30
C VAL A 39 0.10 7.33 0.87
N VAL A 40 0.32 7.10 2.17
CA VAL A 40 0.05 5.82 2.84
C VAL A 40 -0.91 6.04 4.01
N TYR A 41 -1.99 5.27 4.07
CA TYR A 41 -2.86 5.25 5.24
C TYR A 41 -2.28 4.34 6.34
N SER A 42 -2.11 4.88 7.54
CA SER A 42 -1.90 4.09 8.76
C SER A 42 -2.19 4.92 10.02
N ARG A 43 -3.30 4.59 10.69
CA ARG A 43 -3.72 5.22 11.95
C ARG A 43 -2.75 4.94 13.10
N SER A 44 -2.33 3.68 13.24
CA SER A 44 -1.60 3.23 14.43
C SER A 44 -0.08 3.30 14.30
N ALA A 45 0.45 3.55 13.09
CA ALA A 45 1.89 3.71 12.91
C ALA A 45 2.41 4.88 13.75
N THR A 46 3.59 4.70 14.36
CA THR A 46 4.34 5.76 15.05
C THR A 46 5.47 6.30 14.20
N THR A 47 5.97 5.51 13.26
CA THR A 47 6.96 5.90 12.25
C THR A 47 6.59 5.23 10.92
N MET A 48 6.87 5.90 9.81
CA MET A 48 6.79 5.33 8.47
C MET A 48 8.12 5.52 7.75
N ARG A 49 8.53 4.54 6.97
CA ARG A 49 9.72 4.59 6.12
C ARG A 49 9.41 4.09 4.71
N ILE A 50 10.02 4.74 3.73
CA ILE A 50 10.09 4.26 2.35
C ILE A 50 11.48 3.67 2.15
N LEU A 51 11.53 2.40 1.77
CA LEU A 51 12.77 1.67 1.51
C LEU A 51 12.92 1.60 -0.01
N LEU A 52 13.94 2.22 -0.58
CA LEU A 52 14.18 2.30 -2.02
C LEU A 52 15.28 1.30 -2.43
N TYR A 53 15.10 0.64 -3.56
CA TYR A 53 16.02 -0.37 -4.09
C TYR A 53 16.44 -0.05 -5.52
N ASP A 54 17.69 -0.33 -5.86
CA ASP A 54 18.21 -0.16 -7.22
C ASP A 54 17.92 -1.39 -8.11
N GLU A 55 17.81 -2.57 -7.51
CA GLU A 55 17.67 -3.85 -8.21
C GLU A 55 16.64 -4.78 -7.55
N VAL A 56 15.98 -5.63 -8.34
CA VAL A 56 14.96 -6.57 -7.84
C VAL A 56 15.54 -7.60 -6.87
N ALA A 57 16.78 -8.04 -7.11
CA ALA A 57 17.46 -9.03 -6.27
C ALA A 57 18.15 -8.42 -5.03
N ALA A 58 18.05 -7.09 -4.84
CA ALA A 58 18.75 -6.41 -3.75
C ALA A 58 18.24 -6.88 -2.38
N GLY A 59 19.17 -7.42 -1.59
CA GLY A 59 18.90 -7.88 -0.23
C GLY A 59 18.57 -6.74 0.74
N GLU A 60 19.07 -5.53 0.50
CA GLU A 60 18.90 -4.34 1.34
C GLU A 60 18.56 -3.11 0.49
N PRO A 61 17.85 -2.11 1.05
CA PRO A 61 17.56 -0.88 0.34
C PRO A 61 18.83 -0.05 0.12
N ALA A 62 18.92 0.60 -1.04
CA ALA A 62 19.95 1.59 -1.35
C ALA A 62 19.75 2.88 -0.53
N GLU A 63 18.49 3.23 -0.25
CA GLU A 63 18.13 4.42 0.53
C GLU A 63 16.90 4.13 1.41
N VAL A 64 16.90 4.72 2.61
CA VAL A 64 15.76 4.67 3.53
C VAL A 64 15.32 6.09 3.88
N ILE A 65 14.11 6.43 3.47
CA ILE A 65 13.50 7.74 3.77
C ILE A 65 12.59 7.56 4.96
N THR A 66 12.95 8.16 6.09
CA THR A 66 12.13 8.15 7.31
C THR A 66 11.24 9.39 7.34
N LEU A 67 9.93 9.18 7.52
CA LEU A 67 8.95 10.26 7.60
C LEU A 67 8.86 10.80 9.03
N ASP A 68 8.83 12.13 9.16
CA ASP A 68 8.64 12.84 10.42
C ASP A 68 7.14 12.91 10.75
N PRO A 69 6.66 12.29 11.85
CA PRO A 69 5.25 12.29 12.21
C PRO A 69 4.64 13.69 12.43
N SER A 70 5.47 14.71 12.69
CA SER A 70 5.01 16.08 12.91
C SER A 70 4.82 16.88 11.62
N ARG A 71 5.44 16.44 10.52
CA ARG A 71 5.48 17.18 9.24
C ARG A 71 4.89 16.40 8.08
N ASP A 72 5.10 15.09 8.09
CA ASP A 72 4.78 14.18 6.98
C ASP A 72 3.52 13.33 7.29
N ARG A 73 2.78 13.66 8.35
CA ARG A 73 1.53 12.99 8.71
C ARG A 73 0.41 13.99 8.95
N TRP A 74 -0.73 13.79 8.27
CA TRP A 74 -1.96 14.53 8.47
C TRP A 74 -3.10 13.57 8.85
N GLY A 75 -3.52 13.59 10.12
CA GLY A 75 -4.48 12.62 10.64
C GLY A 75 -3.91 11.20 10.58
N ASP A 76 -4.55 10.32 9.80
CA ASP A 76 -4.13 8.93 9.62
C ASP A 76 -3.33 8.70 8.32
N ILE A 77 -2.99 9.77 7.61
CA ILE A 77 -2.29 9.71 6.31
C ILE A 77 -0.85 10.17 6.47
N TRP A 78 0.08 9.32 6.04
CA TRP A 78 1.49 9.59 5.88
C TRP A 78 1.78 10.00 4.44
N SER A 79 2.58 11.03 4.23
CA SER A 79 2.79 11.61 2.92
C SER A 79 4.17 12.25 2.79
N VAL A 80 4.93 11.86 1.76
CA VAL A 80 6.23 12.47 1.45
C VAL A 80 6.45 12.54 -0.06
N PHE A 81 6.98 13.67 -0.52
CA PHE A 81 7.45 13.83 -1.90
C PHE A 81 8.94 13.52 -1.97
N VAL A 82 9.32 12.61 -2.87
CA VAL A 82 10.72 12.25 -3.10
C VAL A 82 11.12 12.71 -4.51
N PRO A 83 11.96 13.75 -4.63
CA PRO A 83 12.40 14.27 -5.92
C PRO A 83 13.31 13.27 -6.64
N GLY A 84 13.33 13.32 -7.97
CA GLY A 84 14.24 12.52 -8.82
C GLY A 84 13.80 11.08 -9.05
N LEU A 85 12.87 10.54 -8.26
CA LEU A 85 12.30 9.21 -8.53
C LEU A 85 11.46 9.20 -9.80
N ALA A 86 11.54 8.10 -10.53
CA ALA A 86 10.81 7.89 -11.78
C ALA A 86 9.94 6.62 -11.72
N ALA A 87 9.10 6.44 -12.75
CA ALA A 87 8.34 5.22 -12.91
C ALA A 87 9.28 4.00 -12.99
N GLY A 88 8.92 2.94 -12.26
CA GLY A 88 9.75 1.73 -12.16
C GLY A 88 10.63 1.68 -10.91
N GLN A 89 10.70 2.76 -10.12
CA GLN A 89 11.40 2.73 -8.83
C GLN A 89 10.85 1.60 -7.94
N LEU A 90 11.76 0.75 -7.47
CA LEU A 90 11.47 -0.35 -6.57
C LEU A 90 11.43 0.17 -5.14
N TYR A 91 10.40 -0.22 -4.39
CA TYR A 91 10.28 0.17 -2.99
C TYR A 91 9.50 -0.83 -2.14
N HIS A 92 9.76 -0.76 -0.85
CA HIS A 92 8.88 -1.29 0.20
C HIS A 92 8.48 -0.17 1.15
N LEU A 93 7.42 -0.43 1.91
CA LEU A 93 7.08 0.34 3.10
C LEU A 93 7.62 -0.37 4.35
N GLN A 94 7.89 0.38 5.40
CA GLN A 94 8.16 -0.16 6.73
C GLN A 94 7.55 0.77 7.77
N ALA A 95 6.96 0.21 8.82
CA ALA A 95 6.29 1.00 9.83
C ALA A 95 6.59 0.49 11.24
N ASP A 96 6.90 1.41 12.14
CA ASP A 96 6.88 1.14 13.58
C ASP A 96 5.48 1.43 14.13
N GLY A 97 5.15 0.79 15.24
CA GLY A 97 3.89 1.00 15.94
C GLY A 97 3.73 0.04 17.12
N PRO A 98 2.54 0.02 17.75
CA PRO A 98 2.28 -0.90 18.85
C PRO A 98 2.30 -2.36 18.40
N PHE A 99 2.92 -3.22 19.22
CA PHE A 99 2.79 -4.66 19.12
C PHE A 99 2.06 -5.17 20.37
N ASP A 100 0.75 -5.29 20.24
CA ASP A 100 -0.14 -5.84 21.25
C ASP A 100 -1.14 -6.77 20.56
N THR A 101 -0.85 -8.07 20.62
CA THR A 101 -1.61 -9.08 19.90
C THR A 101 -3.02 -9.28 20.44
N GLU A 102 -3.28 -8.91 21.70
CA GLU A 102 -4.61 -9.05 22.33
C GLU A 102 -5.58 -8.01 21.77
N THR A 103 -5.09 -6.82 21.45
CA THR A 103 -5.87 -5.75 20.80
C THR A 103 -5.74 -5.73 19.27
N GLY A 104 -5.03 -6.71 18.69
CA GLY A 104 -4.84 -6.87 17.25
C GLY A 104 -3.74 -5.99 16.64
N GLN A 105 -3.00 -5.23 17.44
CA GLN A 105 -1.89 -4.40 16.99
C GLN A 105 -0.65 -5.29 16.76
N ARG A 106 -0.12 -5.29 15.53
CA ARG A 106 0.94 -6.23 15.12
C ARG A 106 2.04 -5.56 14.29
N PHE A 107 2.44 -4.35 14.70
CA PHE A 107 3.53 -3.66 14.02
C PHE A 107 4.86 -4.36 14.28
N ASP A 108 5.55 -4.71 13.21
CA ASP A 108 6.95 -5.16 13.24
C ASP A 108 7.77 -4.17 12.42
N GLY A 109 8.58 -3.36 13.12
CA GLY A 109 9.45 -2.36 12.51
C GLY A 109 10.53 -2.93 11.59
N ARG A 110 10.72 -4.25 11.56
CA ARG A 110 11.67 -4.94 10.66
C ARG A 110 10.99 -5.49 9.40
N ALA A 111 9.66 -5.58 9.40
CA ALA A 111 8.92 -6.13 8.28
C ALA A 111 9.02 -5.20 7.06
N ARG A 112 9.20 -5.82 5.88
CA ARG A 112 9.09 -5.15 4.58
C ARG A 112 7.66 -5.34 4.09
N LEU A 113 6.93 -4.24 4.00
CA LEU A 113 5.52 -4.22 3.68
C LEU A 113 5.32 -3.84 2.22
N ILE A 114 4.40 -4.54 1.56
CA ILE A 114 3.91 -4.15 0.23
C ILE A 114 2.91 -3.02 0.43
N ASP A 115 3.01 -1.97 -0.40
CA ASP A 115 2.00 -0.93 -0.46
C ASP A 115 0.66 -1.51 -0.94
N PRO A 116 -0.44 -1.39 -0.16
CA PRO A 116 -1.76 -1.86 -0.57
C PRO A 116 -2.27 -1.22 -1.87
N TYR A 117 -1.69 -0.08 -2.27
CA TYR A 117 -2.01 0.66 -3.49
C TYR A 117 -0.94 0.51 -4.58
N ALA A 118 0.00 -0.43 -4.44
CA ALA A 118 0.98 -0.73 -5.47
C ALA A 118 0.29 -1.09 -6.79
N LYS A 119 0.76 -0.48 -7.89
CA LYS A 119 0.22 -0.72 -9.24
C LYS A 119 0.84 -1.95 -9.92
N ALA A 120 2.00 -2.38 -9.45
CA ALA A 120 2.72 -3.54 -9.94
C ALA A 120 3.56 -4.13 -8.80
N LEU A 121 3.73 -5.45 -8.84
CA LEU A 121 4.67 -6.18 -8.00
C LEU A 121 5.69 -6.85 -8.93
N VAL A 122 6.94 -6.91 -8.47
CA VAL A 122 8.02 -7.58 -9.19
C VAL A 122 8.75 -8.51 -8.23
N GLY A 123 9.13 -9.69 -8.73
CA GLY A 123 9.72 -10.75 -7.95
C GLY A 123 9.29 -12.12 -8.48
N GLU A 124 9.75 -13.16 -7.80
CA GLU A 124 9.30 -14.54 -8.00
C GLU A 124 8.33 -14.89 -6.87
N PHE A 125 7.15 -15.44 -7.20
CA PHE A 125 6.07 -15.74 -6.26
C PHE A 125 5.42 -17.10 -6.55
#